data_AF-A0A6A5H2M3-F1
#
_entry.id   AF-A0A6A5H2M3-F1
#
_cell.length_a   1.000
_cell.length_b   1.000
_cell.length_c   1.000
_cell.angle_alpha   90.00
_cell.angle_beta   90.00
_cell.angle_gamma   90.00
#
_symmetry.space_group_name_H-M   'P 1'
#
loop_
_entity.id
_entity.type
_entity.pdbx_description
1 polymer ?
#
loop_
_entity_poly.entity_id
_entity_poly.type
_entity_poly.pdbx_seq_one_letter_code
_entity_poly.pdbx_strand_id
1 'polypeptide(L)'
;MSFALFLTPPPPSGSSIPSESCILKQRNFNLARHLLMEVSRFVDHQVDVQKSTNPTRPRLPSFFVKTFNYLKSQETSLKYVDSYLNILPHTIQMQLLTEFGPSEDYPKLDEKGYFIETPIPLLDQIVQLEKDVIDYVTNAYKCTGKVLDIPHSFYKTYDRLVGESKGVNEEMKRRILGVTGNILRSIIQNIGNQIDSSYFSRSTFNHLQLR
;
A
#
# COMPACT_ATOMS: atom_id res chain seq x y z
N MET A 1 29.96 57.49 -0.90
CA MET A 1 29.98 56.84 0.42
C MET A 1 28.56 56.92 0.96
N SER A 2 27.74 55.90 0.72
CA SER A 2 27.59 54.66 1.50
C SER A 2 26.59 54.82 2.64
N PHE A 3 25.35 54.40 2.38
CA PHE A 3 24.47 53.82 3.39
C PHE A 3 23.92 52.51 2.81
N ALA A 4 24.67 51.43 3.02
CA ALA A 4 24.12 50.10 2.92
C ALA A 4 23.19 49.91 4.13
N LEU A 5 21.88 49.94 3.88
CA LEU A 5 20.91 49.44 4.85
C LEU A 5 21.17 47.93 4.99
N PHE A 6 21.75 47.55 6.13
CA PHE A 6 21.82 46.16 6.54
C PHE A 6 20.39 45.64 6.72
N LEU A 7 19.88 44.96 5.69
CA LEU A 7 18.75 44.04 5.83
C LEU A 7 19.26 42.87 6.68
N THR A 8 19.12 42.96 7.99
CA THR A 8 19.16 41.76 8.83
C THR A 8 18.00 40.88 8.39
N PRO A 9 18.23 39.62 7.99
CA PRO A 9 17.13 38.71 7.71
C PRO A 9 16.23 38.64 8.95
N PRO A 10 14.91 38.52 8.78
CA PRO A 10 14.02 38.35 9.92
C PRO A 10 14.51 37.14 10.73
N PRO A 11 14.43 37.19 12.07
CA PRO A 11 14.78 36.04 12.88
C PRO A 11 13.98 34.83 12.38
N PRO A 12 14.57 33.63 12.32
CA PRO A 12 13.85 32.45 11.87
C PRO A 12 12.60 32.33 12.74
N SER A 13 11.44 32.51 12.09
CA SER A 13 10.14 32.26 12.70
C SER A 13 10.23 30.87 13.33
N GLY A 14 10.07 30.84 14.66
CA GLY A 14 10.40 29.70 15.50
C GLY A 14 9.89 28.39 14.94
N SER A 15 10.63 27.31 15.19
CA SER A 15 10.23 25.95 14.82
C SER A 15 8.86 25.62 15.43
N SER A 16 7.80 25.92 14.69
CA SER A 16 6.46 25.51 15.06
C SER A 16 6.42 24.01 14.86
N ILE A 17 6.40 23.26 15.97
CA ILE A 17 6.11 21.83 15.94
C ILE A 17 4.82 21.67 15.11
N PRO A 18 4.83 20.87 14.04
CA PRO A 18 3.65 20.71 13.19
C PRO A 18 2.47 20.23 14.03
N SER A 19 1.27 20.75 13.75
CA SER A 19 0.06 20.24 14.42
C SER A 19 -0.13 18.76 14.12
N GLU A 20 -0.75 18.02 15.04
CA GLU A 20 -1.05 16.60 14.85
C GLU A 20 -1.82 16.36 13.54
N SER A 21 -2.77 17.25 13.20
CA SER A 21 -3.50 17.21 11.93
C SER A 21 -2.56 17.35 10.72
N CYS A 22 -1.54 18.21 10.78
CA CYS A 22 -0.55 18.36 9.71
C CYS A 22 0.28 17.08 9.55
N ILE A 23 0.74 16.49 10.66
CA ILE A 23 1.49 15.23 10.66
C ILE A 23 0.64 14.10 10.05
N LEU A 24 -0.63 13.99 10.44
CA LEU A 24 -1.54 12.97 9.91
C LEU A 24 -1.83 13.16 8.41
N LYS A 25 -2.01 14.41 7.95
CA LYS A 25 -2.19 14.72 6.52
C LYS A 25 -0.96 14.33 5.72
N GLN A 26 0.25 14.65 6.19
CA GLN A 26 1.49 14.26 5.53
C GLN A 26 1.65 12.74 5.47
N ARG A 27 1.33 12.03 6.55
CA ARG A 27 1.34 10.56 6.59
C ARG A 27 0.38 9.95 5.57
N ASN A 28 -0.85 10.48 5.48
CA ASN A 28 -1.85 10.00 4.53
C ASN A 28 -1.41 10.24 3.08
N PHE A 29 -0.86 11.42 2.79
CA PHE A 29 -0.31 11.74 1.47
C PHE A 29 0.83 10.80 1.08
N ASN A 30 1.79 10.57 1.99
CA ASN A 30 2.90 9.64 1.75
C ASN A 30 2.40 8.22 1.51
N LEU A 31 1.43 7.76 2.31
CA LEU A 31 0.84 6.44 2.14
C LEU A 31 0.05 6.32 0.82
N ALA A 32 -0.67 7.36 0.38
CA ALA A 32 -1.32 7.38 -0.92
C ALA A 32 -0.30 7.28 -2.07
N ARG A 33 0.85 7.96 -1.93
CA ARG A 33 1.96 7.85 -2.88
C ARG A 33 2.54 6.43 -2.94
N HIS A 34 2.80 5.83 -1.78
CA HIS A 34 3.27 4.45 -1.70
C HIS A 34 2.26 3.47 -2.29
N LEU A 35 0.97 3.64 -1.99
CA LEU A 35 -0.11 2.81 -2.53
C LEU A 35 -0.10 2.82 -4.06
N LEU A 36 -0.02 3.99 -4.70
CA LEU A 36 0.07 4.08 -6.16
C LEU A 36 1.31 3.35 -6.69
N MET A 37 2.48 3.65 -6.13
CA MET A 37 3.74 3.02 -6.59
C MET A 37 3.73 1.50 -6.42
N GLU A 38 3.20 1.00 -5.31
CA GLU A 38 3.15 -0.42 -4.98
C GLU A 38 2.19 -1.16 -5.92
N VAL A 39 1.02 -0.59 -6.20
CA VAL A 39 0.03 -1.21 -7.07
C VAL A 39 0.43 -1.10 -8.54
N SER A 40 0.97 0.04 -8.98
CA SER A 40 1.50 0.14 -10.34
C SER A 40 2.63 -0.85 -10.59
N ARG A 41 3.57 -0.96 -9.65
CA ARG A 41 4.64 -1.95 -9.75
C ARG A 41 4.13 -3.38 -9.72
N PHE A 42 3.11 -3.66 -8.90
CA PHE A 42 2.46 -4.98 -8.90
C PHE A 42 1.92 -5.32 -10.30
N VAL A 43 1.24 -4.38 -10.95
CA VAL A 43 0.70 -4.55 -12.30
C VAL A 43 1.82 -4.77 -13.32
N ASP A 44 2.85 -3.92 -13.32
CA ASP A 44 3.97 -4.03 -14.27
C ASP A 44 4.67 -5.39 -14.17
N HIS A 45 4.97 -5.83 -12.95
CA HIS A 45 5.62 -7.13 -12.75
C HIS A 45 4.74 -8.32 -13.15
N GLN A 46 3.41 -8.18 -13.10
CA GLN A 46 2.50 -9.23 -13.59
C GLN A 46 2.55 -9.33 -15.12
N VAL A 47 2.68 -8.20 -15.82
CA VAL A 47 2.87 -8.18 -17.29
C VAL A 47 4.20 -8.86 -17.64
N ASP A 48 5.28 -8.42 -17.00
CA ASP A 48 6.64 -8.90 -17.26
C ASP A 48 6.82 -10.40 -17.00
N VAL A 49 6.22 -10.92 -15.92
CA VAL A 49 6.31 -12.35 -15.58
C VAL A 49 5.54 -13.23 -16.56
N GLN A 50 4.41 -12.75 -17.10
CA GLN A 50 3.59 -13.53 -18.02
C GLN A 50 4.24 -13.72 -19.39
N LYS A 51 5.11 -12.79 -19.84
CA LYS A 51 5.83 -12.84 -21.14
C LYS A 51 4.95 -13.23 -22.34
N SER A 52 3.67 -12.88 -22.28
CA SER A 52 2.65 -13.26 -23.26
C SER A 52 2.26 -12.05 -24.10
N THR A 53 1.99 -12.26 -25.39
CA THR A 53 1.42 -11.23 -26.27
C THR A 53 0.03 -10.78 -25.83
N ASN A 54 -0.70 -11.65 -25.09
CA ASN A 54 -2.00 -11.35 -24.50
C ASN A 54 -1.97 -11.79 -23.03
N PRO A 55 -1.48 -10.95 -22.11
CA PRO A 55 -1.43 -11.31 -20.70
C PRO A 55 -2.84 -11.32 -20.10
N THR A 56 -3.09 -12.23 -19.16
CA THR A 56 -4.32 -12.27 -18.38
C THR A 56 -4.30 -11.13 -17.37
N ARG A 57 -5.38 -10.35 -17.33
CA ARG A 57 -5.52 -9.24 -16.38
C ARG A 57 -5.38 -9.74 -14.94
N PRO A 58 -4.44 -9.19 -14.14
CA PRO A 58 -4.31 -9.57 -12.75
C PRO A 58 -5.47 -8.99 -11.93
N ARG A 59 -5.86 -9.69 -10.87
CA ARG A 59 -6.64 -9.07 -9.81
C ARG A 59 -5.78 -8.01 -9.12
N LEU A 60 -6.36 -6.85 -8.82
CA LEU A 60 -5.69 -5.85 -7.99
C LEU A 60 -5.40 -6.39 -6.58
N PRO A 61 -4.25 -6.05 -5.99
CA PRO A 61 -3.92 -6.55 -4.66
C PRO A 61 -4.92 -6.03 -3.63
N SER A 62 -5.27 -6.86 -2.65
CA SER A 62 -6.28 -6.58 -1.62
C SER A 62 -5.96 -5.33 -0.80
N PHE A 63 -4.67 -5.03 -0.62
CA PHE A 63 -4.22 -3.81 0.04
C PHE A 63 -4.54 -2.54 -0.75
N PHE A 64 -4.84 -2.62 -2.06
CA PHE A 64 -5.26 -1.47 -2.86
C PHE A 64 -6.56 -0.85 -2.34
N VAL A 65 -7.65 -1.63 -2.44
CA VAL A 65 -9.01 -1.22 -2.07
C VAL A 65 -9.07 -0.87 -0.59
N LYS A 66 -8.50 -1.73 0.28
CA LYS A 66 -8.58 -1.55 1.73
C LYS A 66 -7.82 -0.32 2.22
N THR A 67 -6.62 -0.07 1.70
CA THR A 67 -5.83 1.11 2.08
C THR A 67 -6.42 2.39 1.49
N PHE A 68 -6.92 2.35 0.26
CA PHE A 68 -7.61 3.48 -0.35
C PHE A 68 -8.84 3.92 0.48
N ASN A 69 -9.71 2.97 0.83
CA ASN A 69 -10.91 3.26 1.63
C ASN A 69 -10.53 3.80 3.02
N TYR A 70 -9.46 3.28 3.64
CA TYR A 70 -8.92 3.86 4.86
C TYR A 70 -8.50 5.32 4.65
N LEU A 71 -7.73 5.62 3.61
CA LEU A 71 -7.28 6.98 3.32
C LEU A 71 -8.45 7.94 3.04
N LYS A 72 -9.50 7.52 2.31
CA LYS A 72 -10.72 8.33 2.10
C LYS A 72 -11.48 8.60 3.40
N SER A 73 -11.48 7.63 4.33
CA SER A 73 -12.05 7.85 5.67
C SER A 73 -11.28 8.90 6.46
N GLN A 74 -9.94 8.93 6.33
CA GLN A 74 -9.09 9.91 6.97
C GLN A 74 -9.25 11.30 6.34
N GLU A 75 -9.37 11.38 5.01
CA GLU A 75 -9.70 12.61 4.27
C GLU A 75 -10.97 13.27 4.84
N THR A 76 -12.04 12.47 4.98
CA THR A 76 -13.32 12.91 5.52
C THR A 76 -13.19 13.36 6.98
N SER A 77 -12.51 12.57 7.82
CA SER A 77 -12.33 12.85 9.25
C SER A 77 -11.52 14.14 9.50
N LEU A 78 -10.44 14.33 8.73
CA LEU A 78 -9.53 15.48 8.84
C LEU A 78 -9.97 16.69 8.01
N LYS A 79 -11.11 16.60 7.32
CA LYS A 79 -11.74 17.67 6.52
C LYS A 79 -10.76 18.36 5.57
N TYR A 80 -10.04 17.56 4.78
CA TYR A 80 -9.18 18.06 3.71
C TYR A 80 -9.49 17.30 2.41
N VAL A 81 -8.85 17.68 1.31
CA VAL A 81 -8.94 16.97 0.04
C VAL A 81 -7.53 16.60 -0.38
N ASP A 82 -7.29 15.32 -0.62
CA ASP A 82 -6.02 14.85 -1.17
C ASP A 82 -6.17 14.62 -2.68
N SER A 83 -5.58 15.52 -3.46
CA SER A 83 -5.62 15.42 -4.92
C SER A 83 -4.95 14.15 -5.44
N TYR A 84 -3.92 13.66 -4.75
CA TYR A 84 -3.21 12.44 -5.12
C TYR A 84 -4.08 11.21 -4.90
N LEU A 85 -4.81 11.19 -3.77
CA LEU A 85 -5.78 10.14 -3.49
C LEU A 85 -6.90 10.11 -4.53
N ASN A 86 -7.40 11.28 -4.97
CA ASN A 86 -8.49 11.33 -5.95
C ASN A 86 -8.12 10.84 -7.36
N ILE A 87 -6.87 11.02 -7.79
CA ILE A 87 -6.42 10.54 -9.12
C ILE A 87 -6.04 9.05 -9.11
N LEU A 88 -5.70 8.50 -7.96
CA LEU A 88 -5.12 7.17 -7.81
C LEU A 88 -5.98 6.04 -8.44
N PRO A 89 -7.30 5.98 -8.25
CA PRO A 89 -8.15 4.98 -8.92
C PRO A 89 -8.02 5.06 -10.44
N HIS A 90 -8.13 6.26 -10.99
CA HIS A 90 -8.08 6.49 -12.43
C HIS A 90 -6.72 6.11 -13.02
N THR A 91 -5.62 6.44 -12.33
CA THR A 91 -4.27 6.06 -12.77
C THR A 91 -4.12 4.54 -12.87
N ILE A 92 -4.54 3.79 -11.85
CA ILE A 92 -4.47 2.31 -11.88
C ILE A 92 -5.41 1.72 -12.93
N GLN A 93 -6.61 2.29 -13.08
CA GLN A 93 -7.55 1.84 -14.11
C GLN A 93 -6.99 2.03 -15.51
N MET A 94 -6.36 3.19 -15.78
CA MET A 94 -5.72 3.50 -17.05
C MET A 94 -4.53 2.58 -17.34
N GLN A 95 -3.70 2.29 -16.33
CA GLN A 95 -2.61 1.32 -16.47
C GLN A 95 -3.15 -0.06 -16.85
N LEU A 96 -4.15 -0.57 -16.13
CA LEU A 96 -4.78 -1.85 -16.45
C LEU A 96 -5.42 -1.87 -17.85
N LEU A 97 -6.05 -0.75 -18.27
CA LEU A 97 -6.62 -0.61 -19.60
C LEU A 97 -5.55 -0.68 -20.69
N THR A 98 -4.40 -0.05 -20.44
CA THR A 98 -3.28 0.00 -21.39
C THR A 98 -2.63 -1.38 -21.54
N GLU A 99 -2.40 -2.07 -20.42
CA GLU A 99 -1.70 -3.36 -20.42
C GLU A 99 -2.58 -4.57 -20.80
N PHE A 100 -3.88 -4.52 -20.49
CA PHE A 100 -4.78 -5.69 -20.62
C PHE A 100 -6.07 -5.42 -21.40
N GLY A 101 -6.28 -4.20 -21.90
CA GLY A 101 -7.53 -3.81 -22.57
C GLY A 101 -8.70 -3.57 -21.61
N PRO A 102 -9.93 -3.36 -22.11
CA PRO A 102 -11.09 -3.04 -21.28
C PRO A 102 -11.52 -4.22 -20.39
N SER A 103 -12.13 -3.93 -19.23
CA SER A 103 -12.76 -4.91 -18.33
C SER A 103 -13.81 -4.22 -17.47
N GLU A 104 -14.86 -4.97 -17.13
CA GLU A 104 -15.90 -4.55 -16.19
C GLU A 104 -15.56 -4.89 -14.73
N ASP A 105 -14.47 -5.64 -14.51
CA ASP A 105 -14.07 -6.19 -13.20
C ASP A 105 -13.29 -5.19 -12.34
N TYR A 106 -13.05 -3.98 -12.84
CA TYR A 106 -12.41 -2.93 -12.05
C TYR A 106 -13.33 -2.49 -10.89
N PRO A 107 -12.81 -2.39 -9.64
CA PRO A 107 -13.64 -2.00 -8.50
C PRO A 107 -14.32 -0.65 -8.71
N LYS A 108 -15.64 -0.62 -8.47
CA LYS A 108 -16.46 0.60 -8.64
C LYS A 108 -16.38 1.48 -7.39
N LEU A 109 -16.50 2.79 -7.58
CA LEU A 109 -16.62 3.76 -6.50
C LEU A 109 -18.10 3.99 -6.16
N ASP A 110 -18.40 4.21 -4.89
CA ASP A 110 -19.71 4.68 -4.42
C ASP A 110 -19.86 6.20 -4.55
N GLU A 111 -21.02 6.74 -4.19
CA GLU A 111 -21.32 8.18 -4.24
C GLU A 111 -20.40 9.04 -3.38
N LYS A 112 -19.75 8.44 -2.37
CA LYS A 112 -18.82 9.11 -1.47
C LYS A 112 -17.36 8.95 -1.92
N GLY A 113 -17.12 8.29 -3.05
CA GLY A 113 -15.80 8.04 -3.61
C GLY A 113 -15.00 6.95 -2.91
N TYR A 114 -15.66 6.00 -2.24
CA TYR A 114 -15.04 4.79 -1.68
C TYR A 114 -15.18 3.63 -2.66
N PHE A 115 -14.20 2.75 -2.73
CA PHE A 115 -14.36 1.50 -3.46
C PHE A 115 -15.40 0.62 -2.77
N ILE A 116 -16.32 0.09 -3.57
CA ILE A 116 -17.31 -0.89 -3.13
C ILE A 116 -16.58 -2.21 -2.87
N GLU A 117 -16.48 -2.60 -1.60
CA GLU A 117 -15.89 -3.87 -1.19
C GLU A 117 -16.92 -5.00 -1.34
N THR A 118 -16.57 -6.05 -2.10
CA THR A 118 -17.34 -7.31 -2.10
C THR A 118 -17.08 -8.04 -0.78
N PRO A 119 -18.11 -8.32 0.04
CA PRO A 119 -17.92 -9.03 1.28
C PRO A 119 -17.42 -10.46 1.02
N ILE A 120 -16.28 -10.81 1.61
CA ILE A 120 -15.76 -12.17 1.63
C ILE A 120 -15.40 -12.57 3.07
N PRO A 121 -15.43 -13.87 3.40
CA PRO A 121 -15.06 -14.35 4.74
C PRO A 121 -13.68 -13.85 5.18
N LEU A 122 -13.53 -13.56 6.48
CA LEU A 122 -12.28 -13.01 7.03
C LEU A 122 -11.07 -13.91 6.73
N LEU A 123 -11.25 -15.24 6.79
CA LEU A 123 -10.20 -16.19 6.42
C LEU A 123 -9.71 -15.97 4.98
N ASP A 124 -10.65 -15.76 4.05
CA ASP A 124 -10.33 -15.56 2.63
C ASP A 124 -9.64 -14.21 2.43
N GLN A 125 -10.02 -13.17 3.18
CA GLN A 125 -9.30 -11.88 3.16
C GLN A 125 -7.85 -12.04 3.61
N ILE A 126 -7.61 -12.84 4.65
CA ILE A 126 -6.26 -13.10 5.17
C ILE A 126 -5.43 -13.87 4.12
N VAL A 127 -5.99 -14.95 3.56
CA VAL A 127 -5.32 -15.74 2.52
C VAL A 127 -5.02 -14.90 1.28
N GLN A 128 -5.95 -14.02 0.89
CA GLN A 128 -5.78 -13.13 -0.24
C GLN A 128 -4.66 -12.11 0.01
N LEU A 129 -4.60 -11.51 1.21
CA LEU A 129 -3.52 -10.61 1.58
C LEU A 129 -2.15 -11.30 1.52
N GLU A 130 -2.05 -12.53 2.01
CA GLU A 130 -0.80 -13.30 1.92
C GLU A 130 -0.38 -13.51 0.47
N LYS A 131 -1.29 -14.00 -0.37
CA LYS A 131 -1.03 -14.22 -1.80
C LYS A 131 -0.57 -12.94 -2.49
N ASP A 132 -1.23 -11.80 -2.21
CA ASP A 132 -0.89 -10.51 -2.81
C ASP A 132 0.52 -10.04 -2.47
N VAL A 133 0.94 -10.20 -1.21
CA VAL A 133 2.29 -9.81 -0.79
C VAL A 133 3.33 -10.78 -1.35
N ILE A 134 3.02 -12.09 -1.36
CA ILE A 134 3.90 -13.10 -1.96
C ILE A 134 4.11 -12.78 -3.44
N ASP A 135 3.04 -12.55 -4.20
CA ASP A 135 3.10 -12.20 -5.62
C ASP A 135 3.87 -10.90 -5.85
N TYR A 136 3.60 -9.86 -5.04
CA TYR A 136 4.31 -8.58 -5.12
C TYR A 136 5.83 -8.76 -5.01
N VAL A 137 6.30 -9.49 -3.98
CA VAL A 137 7.74 -9.66 -3.73
C VAL A 137 8.37 -10.63 -4.73
N THR A 138 7.72 -11.76 -4.99
CA THR A 138 8.29 -12.82 -5.84
C THR A 138 8.35 -12.41 -7.30
N ASN A 139 7.32 -11.72 -7.82
CA ASN A 139 7.34 -11.23 -9.19
C ASN A 139 8.33 -10.08 -9.35
N ALA A 140 8.45 -9.19 -8.34
CA ALA A 140 9.49 -8.18 -8.36
C ALA A 140 10.91 -8.76 -8.44
N TYR A 141 11.17 -9.83 -7.67
CA TYR A 141 12.44 -10.53 -7.75
C TYR A 141 12.67 -11.16 -9.12
N LYS A 142 11.66 -11.80 -9.71
CA LYS A 142 11.75 -12.38 -11.06
C LYS A 142 12.06 -11.32 -12.14
N CYS A 143 11.47 -10.13 -12.03
CA CYS A 143 11.67 -9.05 -13.01
C CYS A 143 13.00 -8.32 -12.82
N THR A 144 13.39 -8.04 -11.57
CA THR A 144 14.47 -7.09 -11.26
C THR A 144 15.71 -7.72 -10.63
N GLY A 145 15.64 -8.98 -10.21
CA GLY A 145 16.65 -9.64 -9.39
C GLY A 145 16.76 -9.10 -7.96
N LYS A 146 15.89 -8.17 -7.56
CA LYS A 146 15.93 -7.51 -6.23
C LYS A 146 14.74 -7.93 -5.39
N VAL A 147 15.02 -8.24 -4.12
CA VAL A 147 13.98 -8.46 -3.11
C VAL A 147 13.48 -7.10 -2.63
N LEU A 148 12.21 -6.79 -2.88
CA LEU A 148 11.58 -5.57 -2.39
C LEU A 148 11.16 -5.72 -0.93
N ASP A 149 11.08 -4.61 -0.21
CA ASP A 149 10.42 -4.57 1.09
C ASP A 149 8.91 -4.87 0.96
N ILE A 150 8.32 -5.34 2.06
CA ILE A 150 6.87 -5.52 2.17
C ILE A 150 6.15 -4.19 1.87
N PRO A 151 5.05 -4.18 1.09
CA PRO A 151 4.30 -2.95 0.79
C PRO A 151 3.90 -2.19 2.05
N HIS A 152 4.00 -0.85 2.05
CA HIS A 152 3.53 -0.02 3.15
C HIS A 152 2.02 -0.19 3.37
N SER A 153 1.30 -0.40 2.28
CA SER A 153 -0.14 -0.67 2.25
C SER A 153 -0.51 -2.01 2.90
N PHE A 154 0.41 -2.97 2.97
CA PHE A 154 0.20 -4.23 3.70
C PHE A 154 -0.04 -3.97 5.18
N TYR A 155 0.76 -3.12 5.83
CA TYR A 155 0.65 -2.89 7.28
C TYR A 155 -0.71 -2.31 7.67
N LYS A 156 -1.25 -1.39 6.86
CA LYS A 156 -2.59 -0.83 7.09
C LYS A 156 -3.69 -1.85 6.88
N THR A 157 -3.55 -2.67 5.86
CA THR A 157 -4.50 -3.74 5.58
C THR A 157 -4.47 -4.80 6.69
N TYR A 158 -3.28 -5.17 7.15
CA TYR A 158 -3.06 -6.10 8.25
C TYR A 158 -3.65 -5.57 9.58
N ASP A 159 -3.38 -4.31 9.94
CA ASP A 159 -3.92 -3.67 11.15
C ASP A 159 -5.47 -3.71 11.17
N ARG A 160 -6.11 -3.47 10.01
CA ARG A 160 -7.56 -3.58 9.86
C ARG A 160 -8.04 -5.01 10.11
N LEU A 161 -7.42 -6.01 9.48
CA LEU A 161 -7.81 -7.42 9.65
C LEU A 161 -7.58 -7.90 11.09
N VAL A 162 -6.51 -7.44 11.76
CA VAL A 162 -6.31 -7.70 13.20
C VAL A 162 -7.46 -7.13 14.01
N GLY A 163 -7.91 -5.90 13.72
CA GLY A 163 -9.08 -5.29 14.36
C GLY A 163 -10.34 -6.13 14.18
N GLU A 164 -10.62 -6.57 12.95
CA GLU A 164 -11.76 -7.42 12.61
C GLU A 164 -11.70 -8.79 13.31
N SER A 165 -10.50 -9.35 13.52
CA SER A 165 -10.31 -10.65 14.18
C SER A 165 -10.59 -10.66 15.69
N LYS A 166 -10.60 -9.49 16.36
CA LYS A 166 -10.75 -9.41 17.83
C LYS A 166 -12.09 -9.96 18.32
N GLY A 167 -13.13 -9.85 17.50
CA GLY A 167 -14.47 -10.35 17.81
C GLY A 167 -14.73 -11.81 17.41
N VAL A 168 -13.71 -12.53 16.93
CA VAL A 168 -13.82 -13.89 16.36
C VAL A 168 -13.15 -14.92 17.29
N ASN A 169 -13.25 -16.20 16.93
CA ASN A 169 -12.65 -17.32 17.65
C ASN A 169 -11.10 -17.29 17.72
N GLU A 170 -10.53 -18.06 18.65
CA GLU A 170 -9.07 -18.15 18.86
C GLU A 170 -8.29 -18.73 17.66
N GLU A 171 -8.96 -19.50 16.81
CA GLU A 171 -8.36 -19.98 15.56
C GLU A 171 -8.07 -18.83 14.60
N MET A 172 -9.02 -17.91 14.44
CA MET A 172 -8.86 -16.73 13.60
C MET A 172 -7.78 -15.79 14.13
N LYS A 173 -7.70 -15.61 15.45
CA LYS A 173 -6.63 -14.84 16.09
C LYS A 173 -5.26 -15.45 15.84
N ARG A 174 -5.13 -16.79 15.97
CA ARG A 174 -3.89 -17.49 15.60
C ARG A 174 -3.57 -17.35 14.11
N ARG A 175 -4.60 -17.41 13.25
CA ARG A 175 -4.45 -17.31 11.80
C ARG A 175 -3.91 -15.94 11.36
N ILE A 176 -4.42 -14.84 11.94
CA ILE A 176 -3.94 -13.49 11.62
C ILE A 176 -2.53 -13.28 12.16
N LEU A 177 -2.22 -13.75 13.39
CA LEU A 177 -0.88 -13.64 13.97
C LEU A 177 0.18 -14.42 13.17
N GLY A 178 -0.24 -15.48 12.47
CA GLY A 178 0.63 -16.29 11.61
C GLY A 178 0.95 -15.70 10.23
N VAL A 179 0.30 -14.60 9.82
CA VAL A 179 0.39 -14.05 8.44
C VAL A 179 1.83 -13.73 8.03
N THR A 180 2.58 -13.03 8.88
CA THR A 180 3.96 -12.63 8.56
C THR A 180 4.87 -13.84 8.41
N GLY A 181 4.72 -14.85 9.27
CA GLY A 181 5.46 -16.10 9.19
C GLY A 181 5.12 -16.91 7.94
N ASN A 182 3.85 -16.95 7.55
CA ASN A 182 3.40 -17.64 6.33
C ASN A 182 3.95 -16.97 5.08
N ILE A 183 3.84 -15.63 4.98
CA ILE A 183 4.39 -14.86 3.86
C ILE A 183 5.91 -15.09 3.77
N LEU A 184 6.64 -14.98 4.89
CA LEU A 184 8.09 -15.19 4.89
C LEU A 184 8.46 -16.57 4.37
N ARG A 185 7.80 -17.62 4.87
CA ARG A 185 8.02 -18.99 4.45
C ARG A 185 7.77 -19.15 2.95
N SER A 186 6.67 -18.62 2.44
CA SER A 186 6.31 -18.70 1.03
C SER A 186 7.26 -17.92 0.14
N ILE A 187 7.74 -16.74 0.55
CA ILE A 187 8.72 -16.00 -0.25
C ILE A 187 10.05 -16.78 -0.29
N ILE A 188 10.56 -17.30 0.83
CA ILE A 188 11.76 -18.14 0.87
C ILE A 188 11.64 -19.35 -0.06
N GLN A 189 10.48 -20.01 -0.08
CA GLN A 189 10.22 -21.12 -0.99
C GLN A 189 10.28 -20.72 -2.48
N ASN A 190 9.87 -19.50 -2.81
CA ASN A 190 9.80 -19.03 -4.20
C ASN A 190 11.10 -18.40 -4.71
N ILE A 191 11.91 -17.75 -3.86
CA ILE A 191 13.12 -17.03 -4.27
C ILE A 191 14.42 -17.56 -3.65
N GLY A 192 14.33 -18.56 -2.77
CA GLY A 192 15.47 -19.19 -2.10
C GLY A 192 16.07 -18.34 -0.97
N ASN A 193 17.33 -18.64 -0.64
CA ASN A 193 18.05 -18.08 0.51
C ASN A 193 18.49 -16.60 0.35
N GLN A 194 17.89 -15.86 -0.58
CA GLN A 194 18.12 -14.42 -0.73
C GLN A 194 17.45 -13.60 0.39
N ILE A 195 16.59 -14.25 1.18
CA ILE A 195 15.89 -13.68 2.32
C ILE A 195 16.31 -14.42 3.58
N ASP A 196 16.67 -13.65 4.61
CA ASP A 196 16.89 -14.14 5.96
C ASP A 196 15.66 -13.92 6.86
N SER A 197 15.74 -14.45 8.09
CA SER A 197 14.67 -14.32 9.09
C SER A 197 14.39 -12.87 9.53
N SER A 198 15.29 -11.93 9.25
CA SER A 198 15.16 -10.53 9.63
C SER A 198 14.38 -9.69 8.61
N TYR A 199 14.10 -10.22 7.42
CA TYR A 199 13.48 -9.49 6.31
C TYR A 199 12.17 -8.78 6.68
N PHE A 200 11.26 -9.45 7.40
CA PHE A 200 10.01 -8.83 7.87
C PHE A 200 10.27 -7.73 8.90
N SER A 201 11.20 -7.95 9.83
CA SER A 201 11.57 -6.96 10.85
C SER A 201 12.19 -5.73 10.22
N ARG A 202 13.07 -5.89 9.23
CA ARG A 202 13.66 -4.80 8.45
C ARG A 202 12.62 -4.04 7.63
N SER A 203 11.74 -4.74 6.91
CA SER A 203 10.64 -4.11 6.17
C SER A 203 9.74 -3.30 7.12
N THR A 204 9.47 -3.85 8.31
CA THR A 204 8.63 -3.19 9.33
C THR A 204 9.33 -1.95 9.88
N PHE A 205 10.63 -2.04 10.16
CA PHE A 205 11.43 -0.88 10.58
C PHE A 205 11.40 0.23 9.53
N ASN A 206 11.62 -0.10 8.25
CA ASN A 206 11.56 0.86 7.14
C ASN A 206 10.17 1.52 7.03
N HIS A 207 9.09 0.75 7.18
CA HIS A 207 7.73 1.29 7.24
C HIS A 207 7.55 2.29 8.40
N LEU A 208 8.10 1.99 9.57
CA LEU A 208 7.98 2.85 10.75
C LEU A 208 8.76 4.18 10.61
N GLN A 209 9.83 4.21 9.80
CA GLN A 209 10.58 5.45 9.51
C GLN A 209 9.79 6.46 8.65
N LEU A 210 8.70 6.02 8.01
CA LEU A 210 7.81 6.88 7.23
C LEU A 210 6.64 7.43 8.04
N ARG A 211 6.59 7.12 9.36
CA ARG A 211 5.64 7.69 10.31
C ARG A 211 6.18 8.99 10.88
#